data_AF-A0A8X6FR05-F1
#
_entry.id   AF-A0A8X6FR05-F1
#
_cell.length_a   1.000
_cell.length_b   1.000
_cell.length_c   1.000
_cell.angle_alpha   90.00
_cell.angle_beta   90.00
_cell.angle_gamma   90.00
#
_symmetry.space_group_name_H-M   'P 1'
#
loop_
_entity.id
_entity.type
_entity.pdbx_description
1 polymer ?
#
loop_
_entity_poly.entity_id
_entity_poly.type
_entity_poly.pdbx_seq_one_letter_code
_entity_poly.pdbx_strand_id
1 'polypeptide(L)'
;MSPVQFFGALFLCTLFHYIRGNVPCTPDAFQCPRGKCIQRSWFCDGGNDCGDNVDEQYCSISVRDVCPQLWSRCADNTRCFPSRWLCDGIKDCLDASDEEKCRNTILMTPGVAEARQQLIWWFLKRSKSNVIINKWGTQLHRITVGLFLANDSIFSPDSSIGQEIRYELSIQLLSHLLKDKKMSAQELALYIHALMVTCMDPNDFYGENLVQKLRKRMEANANNTNPFQILVLCNAGDTMSTRDVDRVVATFDSQHRPFWTDTQALASMALACLSSRPNLVTDEKVLKDMLQVLKRRQFRNGTVDNARTTSLVLQALLIHDSFMEDFDLR
;
A
#
# COMPACT_ATOMS: atom_id res chain seq x y z
N MET A 1 -5.94 -7.57 -5.46
CA MET A 1 -5.34 -6.85 -4.32
C MET A 1 -6.39 -5.89 -3.79
N SER A 2 -6.84 -6.08 -2.54
CA SER A 2 -7.96 -5.36 -1.95
C SER A 2 -7.55 -3.96 -1.39
N PRO A 3 -8.49 -3.03 -1.18
CA PRO A 3 -8.25 -1.63 -0.76
C PRO A 3 -7.54 -1.49 0.59
N VAL A 4 -7.46 -2.60 1.33
CA VAL A 4 -6.79 -2.68 2.63
C VAL A 4 -5.27 -2.51 2.48
N GLN A 5 -4.65 -2.59 1.31
CA GLN A 5 -3.18 -2.53 1.25
C GLN A 5 -2.57 -1.11 1.28
N PHE A 6 -3.27 -0.06 0.84
CA PHE A 6 -2.73 1.31 0.91
C PHE A 6 -2.93 1.94 2.30
N PHE A 7 -4.07 1.65 2.95
CA PHE A 7 -4.33 2.01 4.35
C PHE A 7 -3.72 0.98 5.33
N GLY A 8 -3.60 -0.28 4.93
CA GLY A 8 -3.05 -1.39 5.73
C GLY A 8 -1.54 -1.46 5.76
N ALA A 9 -0.81 -0.92 4.77
CA ALA A 9 0.63 -0.72 4.86
C ALA A 9 1.03 0.14 6.09
N LEU A 10 0.21 1.15 6.37
CA LEU A 10 0.32 2.04 7.54
C LEU A 10 -0.21 1.38 8.82
N PHE A 11 -1.31 0.62 8.69
CA PHE A 11 -1.92 -0.11 9.80
C PHE A 11 -1.08 -1.33 10.26
N LEU A 12 -0.30 -1.96 9.39
CA LEU A 12 0.56 -3.12 9.67
C LEU A 12 1.63 -2.79 10.72
N CYS A 13 2.14 -1.56 10.72
CA CYS A 13 3.16 -1.14 11.66
C CYS A 13 2.60 -0.68 13.00
N THR A 14 1.44 0.00 13.02
CA THR A 14 0.77 0.41 14.27
C THR A 14 0.04 -0.74 14.96
N LEU A 15 -0.31 -1.81 14.24
CA LEU A 15 -0.89 -3.02 14.86
C LEU A 15 0.09 -3.81 15.73
N PHE A 16 1.40 -3.72 15.48
CA PHE A 16 2.39 -4.48 16.25
C PHE A 16 2.49 -4.06 17.72
N HIS A 17 1.96 -2.90 18.10
CA HIS A 17 1.90 -2.47 19.51
C HIS A 17 0.51 -2.57 20.17
N TYR A 18 -0.58 -2.82 19.43
CA TYR A 18 -1.93 -2.79 20.03
C TYR A 18 -2.85 -3.98 19.72
N ILE A 19 -2.62 -4.82 18.70
CA ILE A 19 -3.53 -5.95 18.43
C ILE A 19 -2.74 -7.24 18.21
N ARG A 20 -2.55 -7.99 19.30
CA ARG A 20 -2.47 -9.46 19.23
C ARG A 20 -3.78 -9.95 18.60
N GLY A 21 -3.70 -10.39 17.34
CA GLY A 21 -4.74 -11.23 16.75
C GLY A 21 -5.36 -10.71 15.45
N ASN A 22 -4.56 -10.55 14.40
CA ASN A 22 -4.78 -11.23 13.10
C ASN A 22 -3.63 -10.83 12.17
N VAL A 23 -2.61 -11.69 12.06
CA VAL A 23 -1.55 -11.50 11.06
C VAL A 23 -2.16 -11.89 9.71
N PRO A 24 -2.23 -10.99 8.70
CA PRO A 24 -2.57 -11.44 7.35
C PRO A 24 -1.48 -12.43 6.91
N CYS A 25 -1.90 -13.61 6.48
CA CYS A 25 -0.98 -14.69 6.12
C CYS A 25 -0.03 -14.23 5.00
N THR A 26 1.16 -14.85 4.94
CA THR A 26 2.04 -14.62 3.79
C THR A 26 1.31 -14.97 2.49
N PRO A 27 1.64 -14.33 1.35
CA PRO A 27 0.98 -14.58 0.07
C PRO A 27 0.96 -16.05 -0.36
N ASP A 28 1.87 -16.86 0.20
CA ASP A 28 1.99 -18.29 -0.07
C ASP A 28 1.29 -19.17 0.98
N ALA A 29 0.99 -18.65 2.18
CA ALA A 29 0.37 -19.42 3.27
C ALA A 29 -1.16 -19.50 3.14
N PHE A 30 -1.79 -20.58 3.60
CA PHE A 30 -3.25 -20.74 3.65
C PHE A 30 -3.82 -20.10 4.92
N GLN A 31 -4.91 -19.34 4.80
CA GLN A 31 -5.60 -18.72 5.93
C GLN A 31 -6.85 -19.53 6.28
N CYS A 32 -6.83 -20.15 7.45
CA CYS A 32 -7.98 -20.85 8.02
C CYS A 32 -9.11 -19.86 8.36
N PRO A 33 -10.39 -20.29 8.40
CA PRO A 33 -11.51 -19.42 8.72
C PRO A 33 -11.41 -18.74 10.10
N ARG A 34 -10.72 -19.40 11.06
CA ARG A 34 -10.44 -18.86 12.39
C ARG A 34 -9.20 -17.95 12.46
N GLY A 35 -8.64 -17.56 11.32
CA GLY A 35 -7.50 -16.64 11.22
C GLY A 35 -6.12 -17.28 11.45
N LYS A 36 -6.04 -18.60 11.63
CA LYS A 36 -4.76 -19.32 11.70
C LYS A 36 -4.14 -19.39 10.30
N CYS A 37 -2.84 -19.09 10.19
CA CYS A 37 -2.09 -19.26 8.96
C CYS A 37 -1.33 -20.59 9.00
N ILE A 38 -1.47 -21.41 7.97
CA ILE A 38 -0.71 -22.65 7.80
C ILE A 38 0.15 -22.55 6.53
N GLN A 39 1.24 -23.30 6.49
CA GLN A 39 2.08 -23.34 5.30
C GLN A 39 1.30 -23.95 4.12
N ARG A 40 1.61 -23.54 2.88
CA ARG A 40 0.99 -24.12 1.68
C ARG A 40 1.12 -25.63 1.62
N SER A 41 2.26 -26.15 2.08
CA SER A 41 2.57 -27.57 2.15
C SER A 41 1.69 -28.35 3.13
N TRP A 42 0.98 -27.67 4.03
CA TRP A 42 0.04 -28.27 4.99
C TRP A 42 -1.41 -28.18 4.51
N PHE A 43 -1.63 -27.73 3.27
CA PHE A 43 -2.96 -27.71 2.69
C PHE A 43 -3.13 -28.95 1.80
N CYS A 44 -4.05 -29.84 2.18
CA CYS A 44 -4.23 -31.17 1.59
C CYS A 44 -3.05 -32.12 1.83
N ASP A 45 -2.49 -32.11 3.04
CA ASP A 45 -1.41 -33.03 3.44
C ASP A 45 -1.91 -34.21 4.29
N GLY A 46 -3.22 -34.26 4.56
CA GLY A 46 -3.86 -35.27 5.40
C GLY A 46 -3.87 -34.93 6.90
N GLY A 47 -3.36 -33.75 7.28
CA GLY A 47 -3.37 -33.20 8.64
C GLY A 47 -4.51 -32.21 8.89
N ASN A 48 -5.03 -32.16 10.12
CA ASN A 48 -5.96 -31.11 10.53
C ASN A 48 -5.18 -29.94 11.16
N ASP A 49 -4.53 -29.16 10.32
CA ASP A 49 -3.69 -28.04 10.71
C ASP A 49 -4.51 -26.77 10.98
N CYS A 50 -5.69 -26.61 10.39
CA CYS A 50 -6.60 -25.52 10.75
C CYS A 50 -7.33 -25.73 12.08
N GLY A 51 -7.46 -26.98 12.54
CA GLY A 51 -8.19 -27.39 13.74
C GLY A 51 -9.70 -27.61 13.52
N ASP A 52 -10.25 -27.15 12.40
CA ASP A 52 -11.62 -27.41 11.92
C ASP A 52 -11.65 -28.24 10.64
N ASN A 53 -10.50 -28.75 10.18
CA ASN A 53 -10.29 -29.62 9.03
C ASN A 53 -10.66 -28.96 7.69
N VAL A 54 -10.72 -27.63 7.65
CA VAL A 54 -11.07 -26.84 6.45
C VAL A 54 -9.96 -26.86 5.40
N ASP A 55 -8.73 -27.01 5.84
CA ASP A 55 -7.54 -27.29 5.04
C ASP A 55 -7.64 -28.62 4.26
N GLU A 56 -8.35 -29.62 4.80
CA GLU A 56 -8.52 -30.93 4.16
C GLU A 56 -9.88 -31.11 3.46
N GLN A 57 -10.87 -30.31 3.84
CA GLN A 57 -12.26 -30.45 3.36
C GLN A 57 -12.40 -30.27 1.84
N TYR A 58 -11.56 -29.43 1.23
CA TYR A 58 -11.66 -29.06 -0.18
C TYR A 58 -10.67 -29.81 -1.09
N CYS A 59 -10.00 -30.83 -0.56
CA CYS A 59 -8.98 -31.64 -1.24
C CYS A 59 -9.55 -32.82 -2.01
N SER A 60 -10.78 -33.24 -1.69
CA SER A 60 -11.46 -34.38 -2.28
C SER A 60 -12.95 -34.11 -2.38
N ILE A 61 -13.31 -33.22 -3.31
CA ILE A 61 -14.68 -32.80 -3.54
C ILE A 61 -15.27 -33.50 -4.76
N SER A 62 -16.60 -33.59 -4.79
CA SER A 62 -17.36 -34.03 -5.94
C SER A 62 -17.74 -32.85 -6.84
N VAL A 63 -18.19 -33.17 -8.06
CA VAL A 63 -18.71 -32.18 -9.03
C VAL A 63 -19.91 -31.38 -8.48
N ARG A 64 -20.61 -31.90 -7.47
CA ARG A 64 -21.81 -31.27 -6.89
C ARG A 64 -21.51 -30.31 -5.73
N ASP A 65 -20.32 -30.39 -5.15
CA ASP A 65 -19.93 -29.51 -4.05
C ASP A 65 -19.66 -28.10 -4.59
N VAL A 66 -19.85 -27.06 -3.76
CA VAL A 66 -19.63 -25.66 -4.17
C VAL A 66 -18.33 -25.17 -3.55
N CYS A 67 -17.45 -24.56 -4.36
CA CYS A 67 -16.24 -23.94 -3.82
C CYS A 67 -16.60 -22.67 -3.02
N PRO A 68 -15.86 -22.36 -1.94
CA PRO A 68 -16.03 -21.10 -1.22
C PRO A 68 -15.83 -19.87 -2.12
N GLN A 69 -16.33 -18.72 -1.67
CA GLN A 69 -16.10 -17.44 -2.37
C GLN A 69 -14.60 -17.12 -2.44
N LEU A 70 -14.13 -16.61 -3.59
CA LEU A 70 -12.70 -16.34 -3.89
C LEU A 70 -11.82 -17.61 -3.99
N TRP A 71 -12.44 -18.76 -4.26
CA TRP A 71 -11.76 -20.01 -4.56
C TRP A 71 -12.06 -20.46 -5.99
N SER A 72 -11.07 -21.10 -6.59
CA SER A 72 -11.13 -21.70 -7.91
C SER A 72 -11.19 -23.21 -7.80
N ARG A 73 -11.75 -23.86 -8.82
CA ARG A 73 -11.85 -25.33 -8.92
C ARG A 73 -10.87 -25.85 -9.96
N CYS A 74 -10.19 -26.96 -9.66
CA CYS A 74 -9.37 -27.68 -10.65
C CYS A 74 -10.23 -28.23 -11.80
N ALA A 75 -9.68 -28.35 -13.01
CA ALA A 75 -10.45 -28.78 -14.17
C ALA A 75 -10.97 -30.22 -14.06
N ASP A 76 -10.26 -31.09 -13.35
CA ASP A 76 -10.68 -32.43 -12.95
C ASP A 76 -11.86 -32.47 -11.95
N ASN A 77 -12.28 -31.31 -11.42
CA ASN A 77 -13.32 -31.13 -10.41
C ASN A 77 -13.06 -31.81 -9.05
N THR A 78 -11.83 -32.24 -8.77
CA THR A 78 -11.50 -33.04 -7.57
C THR A 78 -11.12 -32.19 -6.36
N ARG A 79 -10.76 -30.92 -6.57
CA ARG A 79 -10.24 -30.02 -5.54
C ARG A 79 -10.67 -28.56 -5.77
N CYS A 80 -10.87 -27.82 -4.68
CA CYS A 80 -10.89 -26.35 -4.71
C CYS A 80 -9.59 -25.80 -4.09
N PHE A 81 -9.16 -24.66 -4.56
CA PHE A 81 -8.00 -23.94 -4.06
C PHE A 81 -8.28 -22.43 -4.03
N PRO A 82 -7.58 -21.63 -3.20
CA PRO A 82 -7.73 -20.18 -3.20
C PRO A 82 -7.38 -19.58 -4.58
N SER A 83 -8.21 -18.67 -5.11
CA SER A 83 -8.00 -18.11 -6.47
C SER A 83 -6.69 -17.35 -6.64
N ARG A 84 -6.04 -16.93 -5.55
CA ARG A 84 -4.69 -16.31 -5.56
C ARG A 84 -3.55 -17.28 -5.91
N TRP A 85 -3.81 -18.57 -5.87
CA TRP A 85 -2.84 -19.61 -6.24
C TRP A 85 -2.98 -20.04 -7.71
N LEU A 86 -3.90 -19.43 -8.45
CA LEU A 86 -4.02 -19.65 -9.88
C LEU A 86 -2.85 -18.98 -10.61
N CYS A 87 -2.13 -19.74 -11.44
CA CYS A 87 -1.03 -19.23 -12.27
C CYS A 87 0.11 -18.61 -11.47
N ASP A 88 0.47 -19.17 -10.33
CA ASP A 88 1.56 -18.65 -9.49
C ASP A 88 2.89 -19.41 -9.67
N GLY A 89 2.92 -20.36 -10.61
CA GLY A 89 4.10 -21.16 -10.94
C GLY A 89 4.29 -22.38 -10.03
N ILE A 90 3.33 -22.66 -9.14
CA ILE A 90 3.32 -23.85 -8.29
C ILE A 90 2.09 -24.69 -8.64
N LYS A 91 2.30 -25.98 -8.86
CA LYS A 91 1.23 -26.93 -9.15
C LYS A 91 0.49 -27.32 -7.86
N ASP A 92 -0.73 -26.83 -7.66
CA ASP A 92 -1.66 -27.26 -6.61
C ASP A 92 -2.73 -28.23 -7.09
N CYS A 93 -3.16 -28.14 -8.36
CA CYS A 93 -4.08 -29.13 -8.91
C CYS A 93 -3.34 -30.40 -9.33
N LEU A 94 -3.96 -31.56 -9.13
CA LEU A 94 -3.37 -32.85 -9.55
C LEU A 94 -3.15 -32.92 -11.06
N ASP A 95 -4.07 -32.33 -11.82
CA ASP A 95 -4.03 -32.19 -13.28
C ASP A 95 -3.20 -30.98 -13.77
N ALA A 96 -2.60 -30.19 -12.86
CA ALA A 96 -1.90 -28.94 -13.19
C ALA A 96 -2.76 -27.89 -13.91
N SER A 97 -4.09 -28.03 -13.87
CA SER A 97 -5.01 -27.14 -14.59
C SER A 97 -4.99 -25.70 -14.10
N ASP A 98 -4.57 -25.50 -12.85
CA ASP A 98 -4.24 -24.21 -12.26
C ASP A 98 -3.12 -23.48 -13.02
N GLU A 99 -2.25 -24.21 -13.71
CA GLU A 99 -1.09 -23.69 -14.44
C GLU A 99 -1.20 -23.85 -15.99
N GLU A 100 -2.08 -24.73 -16.49
CA GLU A 100 -2.15 -25.05 -17.93
C GLU A 100 -2.93 -24.02 -18.78
N LYS A 101 -3.87 -23.28 -18.19
CA LYS A 101 -4.70 -22.30 -18.89
C LYS A 101 -4.51 -20.88 -18.37
N CYS A 102 -3.26 -20.53 -18.10
CA CYS A 102 -2.84 -19.17 -17.86
C CYS A 102 -2.89 -18.34 -19.16
N ARG A 103 -4.09 -18.18 -19.71
CA ARG A 103 -4.39 -17.32 -20.85
C ARG A 103 -4.69 -15.94 -20.29
N ASN A 104 -3.66 -15.11 -20.10
CA ASN A 104 -3.70 -13.66 -19.87
C ASN A 104 -5.00 -13.06 -19.26
N THR A 105 -5.52 -13.62 -18.16
CA THR A 105 -6.73 -13.06 -17.51
C THR A 105 -6.78 -13.25 -16.00
N ILE A 106 -5.64 -13.19 -15.32
CA ILE A 106 -5.41 -12.03 -14.46
C ILE A 106 -4.74 -11.02 -15.42
N LEU A 107 -4.81 -9.70 -15.22
CA LEU A 107 -3.81 -8.82 -15.84
C LEU A 107 -2.42 -9.18 -15.23
N MET A 108 -1.92 -10.39 -15.51
CA MET A 108 -0.52 -10.64 -15.70
C MET A 108 -0.18 -9.85 -16.94
N THR A 109 0.11 -8.56 -16.78
CA THR A 109 1.04 -7.92 -17.71
C THR A 109 2.30 -8.78 -17.67
N PRO A 110 2.61 -9.57 -18.72
CA PRO A 110 3.81 -10.40 -18.71
C PRO A 110 5.01 -9.50 -18.41
N GLY A 111 5.85 -9.91 -17.47
CA GLY A 111 6.94 -9.06 -17.02
C GLY A 111 6.70 -8.27 -15.73
N VAL A 112 5.57 -8.37 -15.00
CA VAL A 112 5.42 -7.63 -13.73
C VAL A 112 6.41 -8.09 -12.68
N ALA A 113 6.59 -9.39 -12.51
CA ALA A 113 7.54 -9.93 -11.53
C ALA A 113 8.96 -9.51 -11.87
N GLU A 114 9.32 -9.58 -13.15
CA GLU A 114 10.60 -9.15 -13.70
C GLU A 114 10.79 -7.63 -13.57
N ALA A 115 9.78 -6.82 -13.90
CA ALA A 115 9.81 -5.37 -13.78
C ALA A 115 9.90 -4.93 -12.32
N ARG A 116 9.19 -5.62 -11.42
CA ARG A 116 9.28 -5.43 -9.97
C ARG A 116 10.69 -5.72 -9.48
N GLN A 117 11.28 -6.83 -9.90
CA GLN A 117 12.64 -7.20 -9.52
C GLN A 117 13.69 -6.24 -10.11
N GLN A 118 13.51 -5.79 -11.35
CA GLN A 118 14.35 -4.76 -11.97
C GLN A 118 14.25 -3.42 -11.23
N LEU A 119 13.06 -3.03 -10.79
CA LEU A 119 12.85 -1.80 -10.02
C LEU A 119 13.52 -1.88 -8.65
N ILE A 120 13.35 -2.99 -7.93
CA ILE A 120 14.04 -3.24 -6.66
C ILE A 120 15.56 -3.14 -6.89
N TRP A 121 16.08 -3.86 -7.88
CA TRP A 121 17.50 -3.82 -8.22
C TRP A 121 17.98 -2.40 -8.56
N TRP A 122 17.18 -1.62 -9.30
CA TRP A 122 17.50 -0.23 -9.63
C TRP A 122 17.64 0.65 -8.39
N PHE A 123 16.76 0.49 -7.40
CA PHE A 123 16.88 1.18 -6.12
C PHE A 123 18.10 0.71 -5.33
N LEU A 124 18.32 -0.61 -5.22
CA LEU A 124 19.45 -1.17 -4.47
C LEU A 124 20.81 -0.75 -5.06
N LYS A 125 20.93 -0.69 -6.40
CA LYS A 125 22.14 -0.23 -7.10
C LYS A 125 22.46 1.24 -6.83
N ARG A 126 21.48 2.03 -6.40
CA ARG A 126 21.68 3.44 -6.04
C ARG A 126 22.44 3.61 -4.72
N SER A 127 22.53 2.54 -3.92
CA SER A 127 23.37 2.49 -2.72
C SER A 127 24.85 2.49 -3.09
N LYS A 128 25.66 3.29 -2.39
CA LYS A 128 27.11 3.39 -2.62
C LYS A 128 27.86 2.31 -1.83
N SER A 129 28.39 1.29 -2.51
CA SER A 129 29.06 0.16 -1.85
C SER A 129 30.30 0.52 -1.01
N ASN A 130 30.94 1.67 -1.25
CA ASN A 130 32.20 2.06 -0.61
C ASN A 130 32.05 3.17 0.44
N VAL A 131 30.83 3.49 0.88
CA VAL A 131 30.59 4.58 1.84
C VAL A 131 29.74 4.08 3.00
N ILE A 132 30.24 4.26 4.23
CA ILE A 132 29.57 3.84 5.47
C ILE A 132 28.46 4.83 5.88
N ILE A 133 28.59 6.11 5.51
CA ILE A 133 27.67 7.19 5.89
C ILE A 133 27.02 7.77 4.64
N ASN A 134 25.69 7.94 4.64
CA ASN A 134 24.94 8.49 3.51
C ASN A 134 25.05 7.61 2.26
N LYS A 135 24.98 6.29 2.46
CA LYS A 135 25.06 5.27 1.41
C LYS A 135 23.93 5.44 0.40
N TRP A 136 22.75 5.85 0.87
CA TRP A 136 21.55 6.00 0.04
C TRP A 136 21.28 7.44 -0.46
N GLY A 137 22.09 8.41 -0.04
CA GLY A 137 21.97 9.80 -0.47
C GLY A 137 20.87 10.60 0.23
N THR A 138 20.68 11.85 -0.20
CA THR A 138 19.76 12.83 0.43
C THR A 138 18.27 12.57 0.17
N GLN A 139 17.95 11.66 -0.76
CA GLN A 139 16.58 11.31 -1.14
C GLN A 139 16.16 9.96 -0.55
N LEU A 140 16.85 9.50 0.50
CA LEU A 140 16.60 8.22 1.14
C LEU A 140 15.12 8.02 1.47
N HIS A 141 14.46 9.02 2.07
CA HIS A 141 13.03 8.97 2.38
C HIS A 141 12.13 8.62 1.18
N ARG A 142 12.47 9.07 -0.04
CA ARG A 142 11.72 8.71 -1.27
C ARG A 142 12.04 7.30 -1.74
N ILE A 143 13.31 6.92 -1.67
CA ILE A 143 13.79 5.58 -2.04
C ILE A 143 13.12 4.54 -1.14
N THR A 144 13.06 4.80 0.16
CA THR A 144 12.39 3.96 1.15
C THR A 144 10.94 3.68 0.76
N VAL A 145 10.16 4.73 0.46
CA VAL A 145 8.76 4.59 0.06
C VAL A 145 8.64 3.83 -1.26
N GLY A 146 9.51 4.12 -2.23
CA GLY A 146 9.54 3.40 -3.50
C GLY A 146 9.86 1.91 -3.36
N LEU A 147 10.82 1.56 -2.48
CA LEU A 147 11.16 0.18 -2.14
C LEU A 147 10.00 -0.53 -1.44
N PHE A 148 9.31 0.15 -0.52
CA PHE A 148 8.15 -0.40 0.18
C PHE A 148 7.02 -0.71 -0.79
N LEU A 149 6.67 0.25 -1.68
CA LEU A 149 5.64 0.06 -2.70
C LEU A 149 6.02 -1.03 -3.70
N ALA A 150 7.31 -1.22 -3.97
CA ALA A 150 7.79 -2.31 -4.80
C ALA A 150 7.73 -3.65 -4.05
N ASN A 151 8.20 -3.74 -2.81
CA ASN A 151 8.18 -4.96 -2.01
C ASN A 151 8.23 -4.63 -0.51
N ASP A 152 7.10 -4.83 0.15
CA ASP A 152 6.87 -4.59 1.57
C ASP A 152 7.71 -5.52 2.46
N SER A 153 7.98 -6.76 2.00
CA SER A 153 8.82 -7.71 2.73
C SER A 153 10.25 -7.21 3.00
N ILE A 154 10.74 -6.20 2.26
CA ILE A 154 12.03 -5.55 2.49
C ILE A 154 12.12 -4.92 3.89
N PHE A 155 10.99 -4.52 4.47
CA PHE A 155 10.96 -3.88 5.79
C PHE A 155 10.47 -4.81 6.91
N SER A 156 10.40 -6.12 6.63
CA SER A 156 10.22 -7.15 7.66
C SER A 156 11.32 -7.07 8.74
N PRO A 157 11.03 -7.51 9.97
CA PRO A 157 11.99 -7.44 11.08
C PRO A 157 13.33 -8.11 10.78
N ASP A 158 13.33 -9.21 10.01
CA ASP A 158 14.50 -10.03 9.71
C ASP A 158 15.32 -9.51 8.51
N SER A 159 14.84 -8.48 7.82
CA SER A 159 15.53 -7.94 6.64
C SER A 159 16.70 -7.03 7.02
N SER A 160 17.91 -7.46 6.69
CA SER A 160 19.14 -6.68 6.88
C SER A 160 19.11 -5.34 6.13
N ILE A 161 18.56 -5.32 4.90
CA ILE A 161 18.41 -4.11 4.10
C ILE A 161 17.42 -3.14 4.75
N GLY A 162 16.30 -3.67 5.28
CA GLY A 162 15.30 -2.89 5.98
C GLY A 162 15.88 -2.22 7.23
N GLN A 163 16.67 -2.96 8.02
CA GLN A 163 17.37 -2.43 9.19
C GLN A 163 18.40 -1.35 8.82
N GLU A 164 19.17 -1.55 7.75
CA GLU A 164 20.12 -0.55 7.25
C GLU A 164 19.43 0.77 6.89
N ILE A 165 18.31 0.69 6.15
CA ILE A 165 17.53 1.86 5.75
C ILE A 165 16.93 2.59 6.96
N ARG A 166 16.38 1.84 7.94
CA ARG A 166 15.85 2.43 9.18
C ARG A 166 16.94 3.21 9.93
N TYR A 167 18.14 2.63 10.04
CA TYR A 167 19.27 3.27 10.71
C TYR A 167 19.71 4.55 9.98
N GLU A 168 19.87 4.52 8.66
CA GLU A 168 20.24 5.72 7.90
C GLU A 168 19.16 6.81 7.94
N LEU A 169 17.88 6.44 7.87
CA LEU A 169 16.76 7.39 8.01
C LEU A 169 16.85 8.12 9.35
N SER A 170 17.08 7.37 10.43
CA SER A 170 17.20 7.93 11.77
C SER A 170 18.37 8.91 11.88
N ILE A 171 19.56 8.54 11.38
CA ILE A 171 20.73 9.42 11.40
C ILE A 171 20.50 10.68 10.59
N GLN A 172 19.96 10.57 9.38
CA GLN A 172 19.70 11.74 8.54
C GLN A 172 18.72 12.70 9.24
N LEU A 173 17.62 12.17 9.76
CA LEU A 173 16.60 12.97 10.42
C LEU A 173 17.11 13.63 11.70
N LEU A 174 17.82 12.90 12.56
CA LEU A 174 18.47 13.46 13.76
C LEU A 174 19.48 14.54 13.39
N SER A 175 20.28 14.34 12.33
CA SER A 175 21.22 15.36 11.86
C SER A 175 20.50 16.65 11.45
N HIS A 176 19.36 16.55 10.77
CA HIS A 176 18.55 17.69 10.39
C HIS A 176 17.93 18.40 11.61
N LEU A 177 17.46 17.64 12.60
CA LEU A 177 16.87 18.18 13.81
C LEU A 177 17.90 18.93 14.68
N LEU A 178 19.15 18.46 14.72
CA LEU A 178 20.22 19.07 15.52
C LEU A 178 20.86 20.30 14.87
N LYS A 179 20.91 20.39 13.53
CA LYS A 179 21.69 21.41 12.82
C LYS A 179 21.09 22.83 12.80
N ASP A 180 20.03 23.09 13.58
CA ASP A 180 19.19 24.31 13.52
C ASP A 180 18.73 24.71 12.09
N LYS A 181 18.90 23.80 11.12
CA LYS A 181 18.42 23.95 9.76
C LYS A 181 16.96 23.54 9.74
N LYS A 182 16.08 24.54 9.75
CA LYS A 182 14.63 24.32 9.66
C LYS A 182 14.29 23.63 8.32
N MET A 183 14.06 22.33 8.38
CA MET A 183 13.50 21.52 7.29
C MET A 183 12.14 22.11 6.83
N SER A 184 11.82 22.01 5.54
CA SER A 184 10.50 22.45 5.05
C SER A 184 9.36 21.57 5.59
N ALA A 185 8.12 22.05 5.52
CA ALA A 185 6.95 21.22 5.89
C ALA A 185 6.78 20.03 4.93
N GLN A 186 7.03 20.22 3.62
CA GLN A 186 7.00 19.11 2.66
C GLN A 186 8.05 18.05 2.97
N GLU A 187 9.28 18.46 3.25
CA GLU A 187 10.38 17.53 3.53
C GLU A 187 10.16 16.77 4.84
N LEU A 188 9.65 17.44 5.89
CA LEU A 188 9.26 16.77 7.12
C LEU A 188 8.13 15.74 6.88
N ALA A 189 7.13 16.09 6.07
CA ALA A 189 6.06 15.15 5.71
C ALA A 189 6.59 13.92 4.95
N LEU A 190 7.58 14.10 4.07
CA LEU A 190 8.23 12.98 3.37
C LEU A 190 8.99 12.06 4.34
N TYR A 191 9.67 12.62 5.33
CA TYR A 191 10.32 11.81 6.39
C TYR A 191 9.29 11.06 7.23
N ILE A 192 8.22 11.71 7.68
CA ILE A 192 7.15 11.05 8.45
C ILE A 192 6.54 9.91 7.63
N HIS A 193 6.27 10.13 6.34
CA HIS A 193 5.81 9.08 5.44
C HIS A 193 6.80 7.91 5.35
N ALA A 194 8.10 8.20 5.25
CA ALA A 194 9.14 7.17 5.23
C ALA A 194 9.25 6.39 6.56
N LEU A 195 9.10 7.06 7.71
CA LEU A 195 9.08 6.41 9.02
C LEU A 195 7.90 5.43 9.14
N MET A 196 6.71 5.87 8.70
CA MET A 196 5.51 5.04 8.76
C MET A 196 5.62 3.78 7.90
N VAL A 197 6.08 3.87 6.65
CA VAL A 197 6.25 2.68 5.78
C VAL A 197 7.37 1.75 6.25
N THR A 198 8.27 2.25 7.10
CA THR A 198 9.34 1.46 7.72
C THR A 198 9.01 1.09 9.15
N CYS A 199 7.75 1.10 9.56
CA CYS A 199 7.33 0.75 10.92
C CYS A 199 8.15 1.41 12.03
N MET A 200 8.41 2.71 11.91
CA MET A 200 8.94 3.55 12.98
C MET A 200 7.86 4.56 13.36
N ASP A 201 7.66 4.78 14.66
CA ASP A 201 6.63 5.70 15.15
C ASP A 201 7.09 7.17 14.98
N PRO A 202 6.40 7.98 14.15
CA PRO A 202 6.72 9.40 14.03
C PRO A 202 6.23 10.25 15.21
N ASN A 203 5.36 9.72 16.09
CA ASN A 203 4.86 10.44 17.27
C ASN A 203 5.85 10.41 18.43
N ASP A 204 6.71 9.39 18.48
CA ASP A 204 7.80 9.26 19.46
C ASP A 204 9.11 8.89 18.75
N PHE A 205 9.63 9.82 17.97
CA PHE A 205 10.92 9.66 17.31
C PHE A 205 12.02 10.23 18.22
N TYR A 206 12.65 9.37 19.04
CA TYR A 206 13.67 9.76 20.01
C TYR A 206 13.19 10.86 20.99
N GLY A 207 11.93 10.80 21.43
CA GLY A 207 11.33 11.80 22.30
C GLY A 207 10.78 13.04 21.57
N GLU A 208 10.87 13.11 20.24
CA GLU A 208 10.28 14.17 19.43
C GLU A 208 8.99 13.70 18.75
N ASN A 209 7.91 14.47 18.92
CA ASN A 209 6.68 14.26 18.17
C ASN A 209 6.73 15.02 16.84
N LEU A 210 7.10 14.30 15.77
CA LEU A 210 7.27 14.86 14.43
C LEU A 210 5.93 15.25 13.79
N VAL A 211 4.86 14.50 14.09
CA VAL A 211 3.50 14.73 13.61
C VAL A 211 3.01 16.10 14.11
N GLN A 212 3.13 16.37 15.40
CA GLN A 212 2.81 17.66 16.01
C GLN A 212 3.69 18.78 15.45
N LYS A 213 4.98 18.52 15.19
CA LYS A 213 5.90 19.48 14.57
C LYS A 213 5.47 19.83 13.14
N LEU A 214 4.99 18.86 12.37
CA LEU A 214 4.42 19.07 11.05
C LEU A 214 3.12 19.88 11.12
N ARG A 215 2.19 19.53 12.02
CA ARG A 215 0.94 20.28 12.25
C ARG A 215 1.21 21.75 12.53
N LYS A 216 2.10 22.05 13.49
CA LYS A 216 2.49 23.44 13.82
C LYS A 216 3.04 24.20 12.61
N ARG A 217 3.87 23.55 11.79
CA ARG A 217 4.42 24.17 10.56
C ARG A 217 3.35 24.41 9.51
N MET A 218 2.37 23.51 9.40
CA MET A 218 1.25 23.66 8.49
C MET A 218 0.34 24.81 8.91
N GLU A 219 0.02 24.92 10.20
CA GLU A 219 -0.88 25.95 10.72
C GLU A 219 -0.25 27.34 10.72
N ALA A 220 1.08 27.43 10.86
CA ALA A 220 1.82 28.68 10.71
C ALA A 220 1.66 29.31 9.31
N ASN A 221 1.29 28.52 8.29
CA ASN A 221 0.95 29.02 6.97
C ASN A 221 -0.55 28.82 6.72
N ALA A 222 -1.36 29.85 7.00
CA ALA A 222 -2.82 29.78 6.90
C ALA A 222 -3.32 29.34 5.50
N ASN A 223 -2.57 29.66 4.45
CA ASN A 223 -2.87 29.35 3.05
C ASN A 223 -2.33 27.99 2.58
N ASN A 224 -1.82 27.15 3.49
CA ASN A 224 -1.31 25.84 3.12
C ASN A 224 -2.45 24.90 2.74
N THR A 225 -2.53 24.57 1.46
CA THR A 225 -3.50 23.65 0.86
C THR A 225 -2.85 22.37 0.37
N ASN A 226 -1.63 22.04 0.83
CA ASN A 226 -0.90 20.88 0.32
C ASN A 226 -1.58 19.56 0.75
N PRO A 227 -2.19 18.80 -0.18
CA PRO A 227 -2.96 17.61 0.17
C PRO A 227 -2.07 16.47 0.68
N PHE A 228 -0.81 16.40 0.25
CA PHE A 228 0.12 15.38 0.73
C PHE A 228 0.43 15.53 2.22
N GLN A 229 0.56 16.76 2.72
CA GLN A 229 0.82 16.97 4.15
C GLN A 229 -0.39 16.58 5.00
N ILE A 230 -1.60 16.85 4.52
CA ILE A 230 -2.86 16.45 5.17
C ILE A 230 -2.99 14.93 5.17
N LEU A 231 -2.72 14.27 4.03
CA LEU A 231 -2.69 12.82 3.92
C LEU A 231 -1.71 12.19 4.91
N VAL A 232 -0.48 12.71 5.01
CA VAL A 232 0.54 12.22 5.94
C VAL A 232 0.09 12.33 7.38
N LEU A 233 -0.49 13.47 7.79
CA LEU A 233 -0.98 13.65 9.15
C LEU A 233 -2.15 12.73 9.48
N CYS A 234 -3.10 12.59 8.55
CA CYS A 234 -4.20 11.66 8.71
C CYS A 234 -3.67 10.22 8.88
N ASN A 235 -2.77 9.79 8.01
CA ASN A 235 -2.14 8.48 8.08
C ASN A 235 -1.33 8.26 9.37
N ALA A 236 -0.71 9.30 9.92
CA ALA A 236 0.03 9.26 11.18
C ALA A 236 -0.85 9.25 12.44
N GLY A 237 -2.18 9.34 12.27
CA GLY A 237 -3.13 9.32 13.38
C GLY A 237 -3.32 10.68 14.07
N ASP A 238 -3.01 11.79 13.40
CA ASP A 238 -3.26 13.15 13.90
C ASP A 238 -4.77 13.41 14.12
N THR A 239 -5.09 14.35 15.00
CA THR A 239 -6.48 14.77 15.24
C THR A 239 -6.96 15.67 14.10
N MET A 240 -7.63 15.06 13.13
CA MET A 240 -8.12 15.76 11.94
C MET A 240 -9.37 16.61 12.25
N SER A 241 -9.50 17.76 11.57
CA SER A 241 -10.58 18.74 11.77
C SER A 241 -11.39 19.01 10.49
N THR A 242 -12.55 19.66 10.61
CA THR A 242 -13.32 20.13 9.44
C THR A 242 -12.52 21.10 8.57
N ARG A 243 -11.64 21.90 9.16
CA ARG A 243 -10.71 22.78 8.43
C ARG A 243 -9.77 22.00 7.50
N ASP A 244 -9.39 20.77 7.87
CA ASP A 244 -8.57 19.93 7.00
C ASP A 244 -9.38 19.40 5.81
N VAL A 245 -10.67 19.09 6.01
CA VAL A 245 -11.60 18.76 4.92
C VAL A 245 -11.74 19.95 3.97
N ASP A 246 -12.00 21.14 4.51
CA ASP A 246 -12.13 22.37 3.71
C ASP A 246 -10.87 22.66 2.90
N ARG A 247 -9.68 22.45 3.49
CA ARG A 247 -8.40 22.63 2.77
C ARG A 247 -8.24 21.67 1.60
N VAL A 248 -8.66 20.41 1.76
CA VAL A 248 -8.59 19.41 0.69
C VAL A 248 -9.63 19.71 -0.39
N VAL A 249 -10.87 19.99 -0.01
CA VAL A 249 -11.97 20.29 -0.96
C VAL A 249 -11.73 21.62 -1.67
N ALA A 250 -11.19 22.64 -1.01
CA ALA A 250 -10.84 23.91 -1.65
C ALA A 250 -9.78 23.76 -2.75
N THR A 251 -8.90 22.73 -2.68
CA THR A 251 -8.02 22.44 -3.82
C THR A 251 -8.81 22.00 -5.05
N PHE A 252 -9.92 21.29 -4.86
CA PHE A 252 -10.81 20.83 -5.93
C PHE A 252 -11.72 21.94 -6.47
N ASP A 253 -12.25 22.82 -5.59
CA ASP A 253 -13.22 23.87 -5.97
C ASP A 253 -12.61 25.12 -6.62
N SER A 254 -11.28 25.23 -6.74
CA SER A 254 -10.61 26.41 -7.32
C SER A 254 -10.74 26.48 -8.86
N GLN A 255 -11.93 26.87 -9.29
CA GLN A 255 -12.32 27.38 -10.60
C GLN A 255 -11.16 27.78 -11.57
N HIS A 256 -11.04 27.02 -12.67
CA HIS A 256 -10.48 27.42 -13.98
C HIS A 256 -8.96 27.51 -14.19
N ARG A 257 -8.10 26.85 -13.42
CA ARG A 257 -6.73 26.55 -13.90
C ARG A 257 -6.61 25.10 -14.33
N PRO A 258 -5.74 24.75 -15.32
CA PRO A 258 -5.42 23.36 -15.62
C PRO A 258 -4.92 22.72 -14.33
N PHE A 259 -5.81 21.96 -13.69
CA PHE A 259 -5.54 21.34 -12.41
C PHE A 259 -4.49 20.27 -12.62
N TRP A 260 -3.43 20.29 -11.81
CA TRP A 260 -2.38 19.27 -11.87
C TRP A 260 -2.96 17.96 -11.37
N THR A 261 -3.07 16.97 -12.25
CA THR A 261 -3.67 15.66 -11.96
C THR A 261 -3.04 15.00 -10.73
N ASP A 262 -1.73 15.21 -10.50
CA ASP A 262 -1.03 14.73 -9.31
C ASP A 262 -1.62 15.30 -7.99
N THR A 263 -1.96 16.59 -8.00
CA THR A 263 -2.56 17.26 -6.81
C THR A 263 -3.95 16.71 -6.55
N GLN A 264 -4.72 16.44 -7.61
CA GLN A 264 -6.04 15.82 -7.50
C GLN A 264 -5.99 14.42 -6.91
N ALA A 265 -5.05 13.61 -7.38
CA ALA A 265 -4.85 12.26 -6.87
C ALA A 265 -4.55 12.32 -5.37
N LEU A 266 -3.57 13.14 -4.96
CA LEU A 266 -3.23 13.33 -3.54
C LEU A 266 -4.42 13.84 -2.71
N ALA A 267 -5.19 14.80 -3.24
CA ALA A 267 -6.37 15.33 -2.56
C ALA A 267 -7.45 14.27 -2.39
N SER A 268 -7.67 13.42 -3.40
CA SER A 268 -8.63 12.31 -3.34
C SER A 268 -8.21 11.29 -2.28
N MET A 269 -6.92 10.94 -2.22
CA MET A 269 -6.38 10.06 -1.18
C MET A 269 -6.52 10.67 0.23
N ALA A 270 -6.25 11.97 0.36
CA ALA A 270 -6.40 12.69 1.63
C ALA A 270 -7.87 12.71 2.09
N LEU A 271 -8.80 13.02 1.18
CA LEU A 271 -10.23 13.05 1.49
C LEU A 271 -10.76 11.67 1.87
N ALA A 272 -10.28 10.61 1.21
CA ALA A 272 -10.62 9.25 1.60
C ALA A 272 -10.13 8.90 3.01
N CYS A 273 -8.91 9.31 3.38
CA CYS A 273 -8.42 9.14 4.75
C CYS A 273 -9.23 9.94 5.78
N LEU A 274 -9.65 11.15 5.43
CA LEU A 274 -10.50 11.98 6.30
C LEU A 274 -11.89 11.35 6.48
N SER A 275 -12.45 10.79 5.41
CA SER A 275 -13.77 10.15 5.41
C SER A 275 -13.82 8.86 6.23
N SER A 276 -12.68 8.20 6.46
CA SER A 276 -12.62 7.02 7.33
C SER A 276 -12.56 7.38 8.82
N ARG A 277 -12.54 8.67 9.19
CA ARG A 277 -12.49 9.10 10.59
C ARG A 277 -13.90 9.20 11.17
N PRO A 278 -14.18 8.57 12.33
CA PRO A 278 -15.53 8.49 12.88
C PRO A 278 -16.11 9.85 13.30
N ASN A 279 -15.25 10.84 13.59
CA ASN A 279 -15.65 12.14 14.10
C ASN A 279 -15.72 13.23 13.03
N LEU A 280 -15.52 12.89 11.75
CA LEU A 280 -15.56 13.85 10.64
C LEU A 280 -16.70 13.49 9.68
N VAL A 281 -17.52 14.49 9.38
CA VAL A 281 -18.56 14.37 8.34
C VAL A 281 -17.94 14.84 7.04
N THR A 282 -17.78 13.93 6.09
CA THR A 282 -17.38 14.23 4.71
C THR A 282 -18.51 13.85 3.76
N ASP A 283 -18.67 14.60 2.67
CA ASP A 283 -19.62 14.25 1.62
C ASP A 283 -18.99 13.20 0.68
N GLU A 284 -19.44 11.95 0.78
CA GLU A 284 -18.97 10.84 -0.05
C GLU A 284 -19.14 11.15 -1.56
N LYS A 285 -20.13 11.98 -1.92
CA LYS A 285 -20.36 12.39 -3.31
C LYS A 285 -19.18 13.19 -3.85
N VAL A 286 -18.59 14.08 -3.04
CA VAL A 286 -17.44 14.89 -3.44
C VAL A 286 -16.24 14.00 -3.77
N LEU A 287 -15.98 12.98 -2.94
CA LEU A 287 -14.90 12.02 -3.21
C LEU A 287 -15.14 11.26 -4.53
N LYS A 288 -16.38 10.80 -4.78
CA LYS A 288 -16.73 10.13 -6.04
C LYS A 288 -16.55 11.04 -7.25
N ASP A 289 -16.96 12.30 -7.15
CA ASP A 289 -16.80 13.29 -8.21
C ASP A 289 -15.31 13.56 -8.50
N MET A 290 -14.48 13.67 -7.46
CA MET A 290 -13.03 13.81 -7.59
C MET A 290 -12.38 12.62 -8.32
N LEU A 291 -12.75 11.39 -7.96
CA LEU A 291 -12.24 10.17 -8.61
C LEU A 291 -12.74 10.04 -10.05
N GLN A 292 -14.00 10.42 -10.31
CA GLN A 292 -14.55 10.41 -11.66
C GLN A 292 -13.83 11.38 -12.60
N VAL A 293 -13.45 12.56 -12.11
CA VAL A 293 -12.65 13.52 -12.89
C VAL A 293 -11.27 12.96 -13.22
N LEU A 294 -10.62 12.24 -12.30
CA LEU A 294 -9.36 11.54 -12.59
C LEU A 294 -9.52 10.48 -13.68
N LYS A 295 -10.57 9.65 -13.59
CA LYS A 295 -10.88 8.64 -14.60
C LYS A 295 -11.10 9.26 -15.99
N ARG A 296 -11.80 10.39 -16.08
CA ARG A 296 -12.06 11.09 -17.35
C ARG A 296 -10.80 11.63 -18.03
N ARG A 297 -9.67 11.73 -17.33
CA ARG A 297 -8.38 12.17 -17.90
C ARG A 297 -7.57 11.02 -18.50
N GLN A 298 -8.06 9.79 -18.44
CA GLN A 298 -7.40 8.64 -19.05
C GLN A 298 -7.40 8.76 -20.59
N PHE A 299 -6.21 8.67 -21.19
CA PHE A 299 -6.05 8.57 -22.63
C PHE A 299 -6.43 7.17 -23.13
N ARG A 300 -6.63 7.04 -24.45
CA ARG A 300 -6.97 5.76 -25.10
C ARG A 300 -5.93 4.64 -24.90
N ASN A 301 -4.69 5.01 -24.60
CA ASN A 301 -3.59 4.09 -24.29
C ASN A 301 -3.55 3.68 -22.80
N GLY A 302 -4.57 4.02 -22.01
CA GLY A 302 -4.67 3.68 -20.59
C GLY A 302 -3.92 4.63 -19.65
N THR A 303 -3.04 5.49 -20.13
CA THR A 303 -2.27 6.43 -19.31
C THR A 303 -3.06 7.68 -18.94
N VAL A 304 -2.74 8.30 -17.80
CA VAL A 304 -3.25 9.61 -17.39
C VAL A 304 -2.09 10.61 -17.39
N ASP A 305 -2.13 11.61 -18.28
CA ASP A 305 -1.06 12.58 -18.58
C ASP A 305 0.29 11.96 -19.01
N ASN A 306 1.02 11.34 -18.08
CA ASN A 306 2.30 10.67 -18.31
C ASN A 306 2.43 9.47 -17.35
N ALA A 307 3.44 8.61 -17.54
CA ALA A 307 3.61 7.39 -16.74
C ALA A 307 3.74 7.64 -15.22
N ARG A 308 4.31 8.77 -14.79
CA ARG A 308 4.47 9.12 -13.36
C ARG A 308 3.16 9.57 -12.74
N THR A 309 2.40 10.37 -13.47
CA THR A 309 1.06 10.80 -13.06
C THR A 309 0.10 9.62 -13.07
N THR A 310 0.22 8.72 -14.04
CA THR A 310 -0.58 7.49 -14.14
C THR A 310 -0.42 6.63 -12.88
N SER A 311 0.80 6.43 -12.37
CA SER A 311 1.01 5.61 -11.18
C SER A 311 0.37 6.22 -9.93
N LEU A 312 0.43 7.54 -9.77
CA LEU A 312 -0.20 8.25 -8.65
C LEU A 312 -1.73 8.27 -8.75
N VAL A 313 -2.28 8.43 -9.96
CA VAL A 313 -3.73 8.38 -10.20
C VAL A 313 -4.27 6.98 -9.95
N LEU A 314 -3.54 5.94 -10.35
CA LEU A 314 -3.92 4.56 -10.07
C LEU A 314 -4.00 4.31 -8.56
N GLN A 315 -3.04 4.81 -7.77
CA GLN A 315 -3.11 4.74 -6.31
C GLN A 315 -4.38 5.40 -5.76
N ALA A 316 -4.78 6.56 -6.30
CA ALA A 316 -6.00 7.24 -5.87
C ALA A 316 -7.28 6.50 -6.28
N LEU A 317 -7.34 5.93 -7.49
CA LEU A 317 -8.52 5.19 -7.98
C LEU A 317 -8.72 3.87 -7.22
N LEU A 318 -7.65 3.18 -6.84
CA LEU A 318 -7.70 1.91 -6.10
C LEU A 318 -8.18 2.07 -4.64
N ILE A 319 -8.44 3.28 -4.16
CA ILE A 319 -8.97 3.51 -2.81
C ILE A 319 -10.46 3.16 -2.71
N HIS A 320 -11.19 3.22 -3.83
CA HIS A 320 -12.64 3.04 -3.84
C HIS A 320 -13.03 1.88 -4.74
N ASP A 321 -13.75 0.88 -4.18
CA ASP A 321 -14.08 -0.38 -4.85
C ASP A 321 -14.75 -0.20 -6.22
N SER A 322 -15.64 0.79 -6.35
CA SER A 322 -16.34 1.08 -7.61
C SER A 322 -15.45 1.49 -8.78
N PHE A 323 -14.17 1.80 -8.54
CA PHE A 323 -13.22 2.17 -9.58
C PHE A 323 -12.15 1.09 -9.82
N MET A 324 -12.17 -0.03 -9.07
CA MET A 324 -11.26 -1.16 -9.26
C MET A 324 -11.58 -1.98 -10.52
N GLU A 325 -12.85 -2.21 -10.84
CA GLU A 325 -13.27 -3.07 -11.97
C GLU A 325 -13.18 -2.37 -13.34
N ASP A 326 -12.98 -1.04 -13.32
CA ASP A 326 -13.33 -0.15 -14.41
C ASP A 326 -12.12 0.59 -15.02
N PHE A 327 -10.91 0.31 -14.52
CA PHE A 327 -9.67 0.92 -14.99
C PHE A 327 -8.93 -0.04 -15.92
N ASP A 328 -9.23 0.06 -17.21
CA ASP A 328 -8.68 -0.77 -18.28
C ASP A 328 -7.22 -0.35 -18.57
N LEU A 329 -6.25 -0.97 -17.89
CA LEU A 329 -4.84 -0.90 -18.27
C LEU A 329 -4.63 -1.85 -19.45
N ARG A 330 -4.76 -1.32 -20.68
CA ARG A 330 -4.51 -2.07 -21.92
C ARG A 330 -3.03 -2.24 -22.23
#